data_AF-A0A923MCN1-F1
#
_entry.id   AF-A0A923MCN1-F1
#
_cell.length_a   1.000
_cell.length_b   1.000
_cell.length_c   1.000
_cell.angle_alpha   90.00
_cell.angle_beta   90.00
_cell.angle_gamma   90.00
#
_symmetry.space_group_name_H-M   'P 1'
#
loop_
_entity.id
_entity.type
_entity.pdbx_description
1 polymer ?
#
loop_
_entity_poly.entity_id
_entity_poly.type
_entity_poly.pdbx_seq_one_letter_code
_entity_poly.pdbx_strand_id
1 'polypeptide(L)'
;MPLDKPYKNVPGTTIFDAEQSRMGYWLNQFCMSLMKAENRDRFKKDERAYLDEWPMTEDQKQAVLARDLNRCIQLGGNIYFLAKIGATDGKSFQQMAGSMTGMSEEEYRNMMIGGGRDPKWGRK
;
A
#
# COMPACT_ATOMS: atom_id res chain seq x y z
N MET A 1 -14.32 -19.89 4.25
CA MET A 1 -13.13 -19.30 4.90
C MET A 1 -13.13 -19.76 6.36
N PRO A 2 -11.96 -20.06 6.96
CA PRO A 2 -11.92 -20.44 8.36
C PRO A 2 -12.50 -19.31 9.23
N LEU A 3 -13.32 -19.70 10.22
CA LEU A 3 -13.94 -18.77 11.17
C LEU A 3 -12.90 -18.15 12.10
N ASP A 4 -11.86 -18.92 12.42
CA ASP A 4 -10.69 -18.45 13.16
C ASP A 4 -9.60 -17.95 12.21
N LYS A 5 -9.03 -16.78 12.54
CA LYS A 5 -7.98 -16.12 11.78
C LYS A 5 -6.81 -15.86 12.75
N PRO A 6 -5.94 -16.85 13.02
CA PRO A 6 -4.93 -16.77 14.08
C PRO A 6 -3.91 -15.65 13.87
N TYR A 7 -3.78 -15.17 12.63
CA TYR A 7 -2.92 -14.05 12.26
C TYR A 7 -3.47 -12.66 12.61
N LYS A 8 -4.72 -12.53 13.07
CA LYS A 8 -5.28 -11.22 13.48
C LYS A 8 -4.53 -10.57 14.64
N ASN A 9 -3.78 -11.36 15.41
CA ASN A 9 -3.03 -10.90 16.56
C ASN A 9 -1.60 -10.48 16.23
N VAL A 10 -1.19 -10.47 14.95
CA VAL A 10 0.14 -10.03 14.54
C VAL A 10 0.18 -8.49 14.55
N PRO A 11 0.98 -7.86 15.44
CA PRO A 11 1.00 -6.41 15.58
C PRO A 11 1.45 -5.72 14.29
N GLY A 12 0.80 -4.60 13.95
CA GLY A 12 1.16 -3.78 12.79
C GLY A 12 1.11 -4.51 11.44
N THR A 13 0.42 -5.67 11.35
CA THR A 13 0.41 -6.50 10.15
C THR A 13 -1.02 -6.78 9.69
N THR A 14 -1.33 -6.37 8.47
CA THR A 14 -2.56 -6.76 7.77
C THR A 14 -2.23 -7.92 6.83
N ILE A 15 -2.73 -9.12 7.14
CA ILE A 15 -2.57 -10.27 6.25
C ILE A 15 -3.54 -10.17 5.08
N PHE A 16 -3.00 -10.30 3.86
CA PHE A 16 -3.77 -10.26 2.62
C PHE A 16 -4.46 -11.61 2.35
N ASP A 17 -5.54 -11.87 3.08
CA ASP A 17 -6.39 -13.03 2.89
C ASP A 17 -7.47 -12.82 1.79
N ALA A 18 -8.37 -13.79 1.63
CA ALA A 18 -9.44 -13.69 0.62
C ALA A 18 -10.47 -12.58 0.92
N GLU A 19 -10.62 -12.13 2.16
CA GLU A 19 -11.49 -10.99 2.51
C GLU A 19 -10.85 -9.67 2.06
N GLN A 20 -9.58 -9.47 2.40
CA GLN A 20 -8.79 -8.31 1.94
C GLN A 20 -8.70 -8.25 0.41
N SER A 21 -8.46 -9.40 -0.23
CA SER A 21 -8.41 -9.51 -1.70
C SER A 21 -9.72 -9.09 -2.36
N ARG A 22 -10.88 -9.51 -1.82
CA ARG A 22 -12.19 -9.11 -2.33
C ARG A 22 -12.47 -7.63 -2.10
N MET A 23 -12.15 -7.11 -0.91
CA MET A 23 -12.36 -5.70 -0.55
C MET A 23 -11.54 -4.76 -1.45
N GLY A 24 -10.29 -5.09 -1.70
CA GLY A 24 -9.38 -4.25 -2.48
C GLY A 24 -9.26 -4.62 -3.95
N TYR A 25 -10.14 -5.47 -4.50
CA TYR A 25 -9.99 -5.98 -5.87
C TYR A 25 -9.78 -4.84 -6.88
N TRP A 26 -10.65 -3.83 -6.90
CA TRP A 26 -10.54 -2.72 -7.85
C TRP A 26 -9.37 -1.79 -7.57
N LEU A 27 -9.01 -1.55 -6.30
CA LEU A 27 -7.80 -0.82 -5.93
C LEU A 27 -6.53 -1.52 -6.46
N ASN A 28 -6.45 -2.84 -6.29
CA ASN A 28 -5.32 -3.63 -6.77
C ASN A 28 -5.28 -3.68 -8.32
N GLN A 29 -6.43 -3.81 -8.99
CA GLN A 29 -6.50 -3.79 -10.45
C GLN A 29 -6.13 -2.42 -11.04
N PHE A 30 -6.56 -1.33 -10.41
CA PHE A 30 -6.08 0.02 -10.73
C PHE A 30 -4.55 0.06 -10.69
N CYS A 31 -3.91 -0.45 -9.64
CA CYS A 31 -2.46 -0.46 -9.52
C CYS A 31 -1.78 -1.25 -10.66
N MET A 32 -2.37 -2.38 -11.10
CA MET A 32 -1.84 -3.15 -12.24
C MET A 32 -1.88 -2.36 -13.55
N SER A 33 -2.87 -1.48 -13.72
CA SER A 33 -2.98 -0.66 -14.93
C SER A 33 -1.74 0.23 -15.15
N LEU A 34 -1.09 0.65 -14.06
CA LEU A 34 0.10 1.53 -14.07
C LEU A 34 1.37 0.84 -14.57
N MET A 35 1.32 -0.47 -14.86
CA MET A 35 2.42 -1.16 -15.54
C MET A 35 2.64 -0.63 -16.97
N LYS A 36 1.58 -0.11 -17.60
CA LYS A 36 1.64 0.50 -18.95
C LYS A 36 2.03 1.96 -18.86
N ALA A 37 2.93 2.42 -19.75
CA ALA A 37 3.45 3.79 -19.71
C ALA A 37 2.35 4.83 -19.96
N GLU A 38 1.49 4.56 -20.92
CA GLU A 38 0.39 5.44 -21.34
C GLU A 38 -0.60 5.68 -20.19
N ASN A 39 -0.83 4.65 -19.37
CA ASN A 39 -1.68 4.73 -18.19
C ASN A 39 -1.04 5.57 -17.08
N ARG A 40 0.28 5.48 -16.89
CA ARG A 40 1.00 6.35 -15.94
C ARG A 40 0.91 7.80 -16.35
N ASP A 41 1.07 8.09 -17.64
CA ASP A 41 0.99 9.46 -18.16
C ASP A 41 -0.43 10.03 -17.98
N ARG A 42 -1.47 9.24 -18.26
CA ARG A 42 -2.87 9.63 -18.00
C ARG A 42 -3.12 9.87 -16.51
N PHE A 43 -2.69 8.96 -15.65
CA PHE A 43 -2.84 9.09 -14.20
C PHE A 43 -2.13 10.34 -13.68
N LYS A 44 -0.89 10.59 -14.08
CA LYS A 44 -0.13 11.79 -13.66
C LYS A 44 -0.71 13.10 -14.18
N LYS A 45 -1.39 13.08 -15.33
CA LYS A 45 -2.01 14.27 -15.91
C LYS A 45 -3.19 14.75 -15.08
N ASP A 46 -4.01 13.82 -14.60
CA ASP A 46 -5.14 14.08 -13.71
C ASP A 46 -5.46 12.82 -12.91
N GLU A 47 -4.92 12.76 -11.70
CA GLU A 47 -5.04 11.56 -10.85
C GLU A 47 -6.50 11.29 -10.49
N ARG A 48 -7.26 12.34 -10.20
CA ARG A 48 -8.66 12.19 -9.79
C ARG A 48 -9.50 11.67 -10.94
N ALA A 49 -9.38 12.29 -12.12
CA ALA A 49 -10.13 11.85 -13.30
C ALA A 49 -9.81 10.39 -13.65
N TYR A 50 -8.54 10.00 -13.60
CA TYR A 50 -8.13 8.62 -13.88
C TYR A 50 -8.69 7.63 -12.84
N LEU A 51 -8.67 7.98 -11.54
CA LEU A 51 -9.25 7.15 -10.49
C LEU A 51 -10.77 7.02 -10.60
N ASP A 52 -11.46 8.04 -11.12
CA ASP A 52 -12.91 8.01 -11.33
C ASP A 52 -13.34 7.03 -12.44
N GLU A 53 -12.42 6.56 -13.29
CA GLU A 53 -12.65 5.47 -14.24
C GLU A 53 -12.71 4.08 -13.59
N TRP A 54 -12.25 3.96 -12.33
CA TRP A 54 -12.21 2.69 -11.61
C TRP A 54 -13.38 2.60 -10.59
N PRO A 55 -14.03 1.43 -10.46
CA PRO A 55 -15.10 1.21 -9.49
C PRO A 55 -14.54 0.97 -8.07
N MET A 56 -13.68 1.89 -7.63
CA MET A 56 -13.12 1.98 -6.29
C MET A 56 -14.07 2.78 -5.39
N THR A 57 -14.04 2.50 -4.09
CA THR A 57 -14.73 3.35 -3.11
C THR A 57 -14.06 4.72 -3.02
N GLU A 58 -14.80 5.72 -2.54
CA GLU A 58 -14.24 7.07 -2.35
C GLU A 58 -13.03 7.05 -1.40
N ASP A 59 -13.13 6.29 -0.31
CA ASP A 59 -12.02 6.07 0.63
C ASP A 59 -10.76 5.50 -0.04
N GLN A 60 -10.93 4.55 -0.96
CA GLN A 60 -9.80 3.97 -1.71
C GLN A 60 -9.16 5.01 -2.62
N LYS A 61 -9.97 5.83 -3.30
CA LYS A 61 -9.47 6.91 -4.17
C LYS A 61 -8.72 7.96 -3.36
N GLN A 62 -9.29 8.40 -2.23
CA GLN A 62 -8.64 9.37 -1.34
C GLN A 62 -7.34 8.84 -0.76
N ALA A 63 -7.28 7.56 -0.36
CA ALA A 63 -6.04 6.94 0.11
C ALA A 63 -4.92 6.96 -0.94
N VAL A 64 -5.27 6.70 -2.21
CA VAL A 64 -4.31 6.79 -3.34
C VAL A 64 -3.86 8.24 -3.56
N LEU A 65 -4.78 9.19 -3.62
CA LEU A 65 -4.47 10.61 -3.83
C LEU A 65 -3.56 11.17 -2.71
N ALA A 66 -3.84 10.79 -1.46
CA ALA A 66 -3.03 11.18 -0.31
C ALA A 66 -1.71 10.41 -0.18
N ARG A 67 -1.50 9.37 -1.01
CA ARG A 67 -0.38 8.41 -0.90
C ARG A 67 -0.29 7.77 0.50
N ASP A 68 -1.42 7.59 1.17
CA ASP A 68 -1.49 6.91 2.46
C ASP A 68 -1.53 5.38 2.23
N LEU A 69 -0.34 4.79 2.16
CA LEU A 69 -0.19 3.35 1.93
C LEU A 69 -0.77 2.50 3.07
N ASN A 70 -0.76 3.01 4.32
CA ASN A 70 -1.38 2.31 5.44
C ASN A 70 -2.89 2.27 5.27
N ARG A 71 -3.52 3.39 4.87
CA ARG A 71 -4.94 3.43 4.55
C ARG A 71 -5.28 2.56 3.34
N CYS A 72 -4.46 2.59 2.28
CA CYS A 72 -4.63 1.69 1.13
C CYS A 72 -4.65 0.22 1.56
N ILE A 73 -3.74 -0.22 2.43
CA ILE A 73 -3.71 -1.60 2.93
C ILE A 73 -4.94 -1.92 3.80
N GLN A 74 -5.34 -1.01 4.69
CA GLN A 74 -6.57 -1.18 5.47
C GLN A 74 -7.82 -1.34 4.59
N LEU A 75 -7.80 -0.78 3.38
CA LEU A 75 -8.87 -0.84 2.39
C LEU A 75 -8.68 -1.98 1.36
N GLY A 76 -7.83 -2.97 1.67
CA GLY A 76 -7.65 -4.18 0.86
C GLY A 76 -6.54 -4.07 -0.18
N GLY A 77 -5.76 -3.00 -0.17
CA GLY A 77 -4.56 -2.88 -0.99
C GLY A 77 -3.51 -3.91 -0.56
N ASN A 78 -2.89 -4.55 -1.54
CA ASN A 78 -1.72 -5.40 -1.29
C ASN A 78 -0.44 -4.64 -1.67
N ILE A 79 0.59 -4.72 -0.83
CA ILE A 79 1.82 -3.94 -1.03
C ILE A 79 2.49 -4.17 -2.40
N TYR A 80 2.43 -5.38 -2.97
CA TYR A 80 3.01 -5.66 -4.28
C TYR A 80 2.23 -5.02 -5.43
N PHE A 81 0.93 -4.75 -5.25
CA PHE A 81 0.14 -3.97 -6.18
C PHE A 81 0.42 -2.48 -5.98
N LEU A 82 0.33 -1.99 -4.73
CA LEU A 82 0.59 -0.59 -4.39
C LEU A 82 1.99 -0.12 -4.82
N ALA A 83 2.98 -1.02 -4.87
CA ALA A 83 4.32 -0.76 -5.40
C ALA A 83 4.33 -0.11 -6.78
N LYS A 84 3.30 -0.33 -7.61
CA LYS A 84 3.19 0.29 -8.94
C LYS A 84 2.89 1.80 -8.85
N ILE A 85 2.20 2.25 -7.79
CA ILE A 85 2.01 3.68 -7.51
C ILE A 85 3.38 4.30 -7.17
N GLY A 86 4.10 3.70 -6.21
CA GLY A 86 5.42 4.20 -5.83
C GLY A 86 6.42 4.19 -6.98
N ALA A 87 6.44 3.14 -7.81
CA ALA A 87 7.26 3.11 -9.02
C ALA A 87 6.85 4.18 -10.04
N THR A 88 5.55 4.46 -10.17
CA THR A 88 5.04 5.55 -11.01
C THR A 88 5.52 6.91 -10.50
N ASP A 89 5.60 7.09 -9.18
CA ASP A 89 6.11 8.30 -8.53
C ASP A 89 7.66 8.36 -8.45
N GLY A 90 8.37 7.35 -8.97
CA GLY A 90 9.83 7.28 -8.91
C GLY A 90 10.39 6.99 -7.51
N LYS A 91 9.59 6.41 -6.61
CA LYS A 91 9.99 6.03 -5.26
C LYS A 91 10.55 4.60 -5.22
N SER A 92 11.55 4.39 -4.38
CA SER A 92 12.05 3.05 -4.08
C SER A 92 11.14 2.33 -3.08
N PHE A 93 11.23 1.00 -3.03
CA PHE A 93 10.47 0.21 -2.05
C PHE A 93 10.85 0.55 -0.60
N GLN A 94 12.11 0.93 -0.34
CA GLN A 94 12.55 1.38 0.98
C GLN A 94 11.80 2.65 1.42
N GLN A 95 11.63 3.61 0.50
CA GLN A 95 10.90 4.85 0.79
C GLN A 95 9.42 4.57 1.09
N MET A 96 8.81 3.67 0.33
CA MET A 96 7.42 3.24 0.57
C MET A 96 7.28 2.53 1.92
N ALA A 97 8.18 1.59 2.23
CA ALA A 97 8.13 0.88 3.50
C ALA A 97 8.35 1.84 4.69
N GLY A 98 9.30 2.77 4.56
CA GLY A 98 9.59 3.77 5.59
C GLY A 98 8.42 4.70 5.87
N SER A 99 7.71 5.18 4.84
CA SER A 99 6.57 6.10 5.00
C SER A 99 5.42 5.51 5.79
N MET A 100 5.33 4.19 5.88
CA MET A 100 4.30 3.48 6.64
C MET A 100 4.61 3.35 8.14
N THR A 101 5.81 3.74 8.58
CA THR A 101 6.29 3.50 9.95
C THR A 101 6.13 4.69 10.89
N GLY A 102 5.83 5.88 10.36
CA GLY A 102 5.87 7.14 11.11
C GLY A 102 7.27 7.71 11.34
N MET A 103 8.32 7.00 10.91
CA MET A 103 9.69 7.52 10.89
C MET A 103 9.93 8.40 9.66
N SER A 104 10.88 9.33 9.77
CA SER A 104 11.45 9.98 8.58
C SER A 104 12.20 8.96 7.71
N GLU A 105 12.45 9.31 6.43
CA GLU A 105 13.22 8.44 5.53
C GLU A 105 14.62 8.15 6.08
N GLU A 106 15.27 9.15 6.67
CA GLU A 106 16.62 9.02 7.23
C GLU A 106 16.64 8.10 8.46
N GLU A 107 15.71 8.27 9.40
CA GLU A 107 15.59 7.40 10.57
C GLU A 107 15.30 5.95 10.16
N TYR A 108 14.41 5.73 9.20
CA TYR A 108 14.12 4.39 8.70
C TYR A 108 15.36 3.76 8.06
N ARG A 109 16.09 4.52 7.23
CA ARG A 109 17.34 4.07 6.60
C ARG A 109 18.40 3.71 7.65
N ASN A 110 18.60 4.57 8.64
CA ASN A 110 19.58 4.37 9.72
C ASN A 110 19.19 3.15 10.58
N MET A 111 17.91 2.95 10.84
CA MET A 111 17.40 1.75 11.52
C MET A 111 17.70 0.48 10.72
N MET A 112 17.52 0.49 9.39
CA MET A 112 17.87 -0.66 8.54
C MET A 112 19.38 -0.93 8.50
N ILE A 113 20.22 0.11 8.46
CA ILE A 113 21.68 -0.03 8.54
C ILE A 113 22.10 -0.60 9.91
N GLY A 114 21.42 -0.19 10.98
CA GLY A 114 21.66 -0.64 12.36
C GLY A 114 21.21 -2.07 12.70
N GLY A 115 20.76 -2.85 11.71
CA GLY A 115 20.31 -4.24 11.89
C GLY A 115 18.79 -4.45 11.78
N GLY A 116 18.03 -3.40 11.47
CA GLY A 116 16.59 -3.46 11.27
C GLY A 116 15.77 -3.38 12.56
N ARG A 117 14.45 -3.50 12.41
CA ARG A 117 13.51 -3.43 13.54
C ARG A 117 13.64 -4.68 14.41
N ASP A 118 13.67 -4.48 15.74
CA ASP A 118 13.66 -5.59 16.70
C ASP A 118 12.45 -6.52 16.45
N PRO A 119 12.65 -7.83 16.20
CA PRO A 119 11.56 -8.77 15.94
C PRO A 119 10.61 -8.96 17.14
N LYS A 120 11.01 -8.57 18.34
CA LYS A 120 10.15 -8.57 19.54
C LYS A 120 9.18 -7.39 19.56
N TRP A 121 9.36 -6.39 18.70
CA TRP A 121 8.50 -5.22 18.65
C TRP A 121 7.02 -5.60 18.52
N GLY A 122 6.19 -5.09 19.43
CA GLY A 122 4.75 -5.32 19.47
C GLY A 122 4.32 -6.72 19.93
N ARG A 123 5.22 -7.71 20.00
CA ARG A 123 4.90 -9.05 20.48
C ARG A 123 4.87 -9.04 22.01
N LYS A 124 3.78 -9.55 22.61
CA LYS A 124 3.70 -9.81 24.04
C LYS A 124 4.39 -11.13 24.38
#